data_AF-A0A3D0NIU8-F1
#
_entry.id   AF-A0A3D0NIU8-F1
#
_cell.length_a   1.000
_cell.length_b   1.000
_cell.length_c   1.000
_cell.angle_alpha   90.00
_cell.angle_beta   90.00
_cell.angle_gamma   90.00
#
_symmetry.space_group_name_H-M   'P 1'
#
loop_
_entity.id
_entity.type
_entity.pdbx_description
1 polymer ?
#
loop_
_entity_poly.entity_id
_entity_poly.type
_entity_poly.pdbx_seq_one_letter_code
_entity_poly.pdbx_strand_id
1 'polypeptide(L)'
;MGALQPWHWIIVIVVGVLLFGSKRLPDAARSLGKSMRIFKSEVKELQADGKTDTVAPAQPGMQVPSERVDAPITPPGHNPTDVRPA
;
A
#
# COMPACT_ATOMS: atom_id res chain seq x y z
N MET A 1 -21.44 -32.65 -18.47
CA MET A 1 -19.99 -32.48 -18.25
C MET A 1 -19.77 -31.21 -17.43
N GLY A 2 -20.02 -31.30 -16.12
CA GLY A 2 -20.22 -30.16 -15.20
C GLY A 2 -18.94 -29.60 -14.59
N ALA A 3 -17.94 -29.30 -15.41
CA ALA A 3 -16.60 -28.90 -14.96
C ALA A 3 -16.52 -27.50 -14.32
N LEU A 4 -17.61 -26.72 -14.29
CA LEU A 4 -17.56 -25.30 -13.93
C LEU A 4 -18.61 -24.89 -12.90
N GLN A 5 -19.03 -25.79 -12.01
CA GLN A 5 -19.86 -25.35 -10.88
C GLN A 5 -18.96 -24.64 -9.86
N PRO A 6 -19.16 -23.32 -9.60
CA PRO A 6 -18.35 -22.55 -8.64
C PRO A 6 -18.33 -23.17 -7.23
N TRP A 7 -19.29 -24.05 -6.95
CA TRP A 7 -19.39 -24.85 -5.75
C TRP A 7 -18.14 -25.67 -5.42
N HIS A 8 -17.44 -26.23 -6.41
CA HIS A 8 -16.23 -27.02 -6.17
C HIS A 8 -15.09 -26.17 -5.61
N TRP A 9 -14.95 -24.93 -6.10
CA TRP A 9 -13.92 -24.00 -5.62
C TRP A 9 -14.13 -23.61 -4.16
N ILE A 10 -15.39 -23.45 -3.73
CA ILE A 10 -15.71 -23.18 -2.32
C ILE A 10 -15.21 -24.33 -1.44
N ILE A 11 -15.45 -25.59 -1.84
CA ILE A 11 -14.99 -26.77 -1.08
C ILE A 11 -13.47 -26.79 -0.96
N VAL A 12 -12.74 -26.51 -2.06
CA VAL A 12 -11.27 -26.46 -2.05
C VAL A 12 -10.76 -25.37 -1.12
N ILE A 13 -11.37 -24.17 -1.15
CA ILE A 13 -11.01 -23.08 -0.23
C ILE A 13 -11.28 -23.48 1.22
N VAL A 14 -12.42 -24.07 1.51
CA VAL A 14 -12.78 -24.52 2.87
C VAL A 14 -11.77 -25.54 3.39
N VAL A 15 -11.42 -26.55 2.59
CA VAL A 15 -10.41 -27.56 2.95
C VAL A 15 -9.04 -26.92 3.14
N GLY A 16 -8.65 -25.99 2.25
CA GLY A 16 -7.40 -25.23 2.38
C GLY A 16 -7.34 -24.41 3.67
N VAL A 17 -8.43 -23.72 4.03
CA VAL A 17 -8.53 -22.99 5.30
C VAL A 17 -8.48 -23.94 6.49
N LEU A 18 -9.05 -25.14 6.41
CA LEU A 18 -9.01 -26.12 7.49
C LEU A 18 -7.59 -26.68 7.72
N LEU A 19 -6.85 -26.97 6.66
CA LEU A 19 -5.48 -27.49 6.75
C LEU A 19 -4.47 -26.42 7.17
N PHE A 20 -4.54 -25.23 6.56
CA PHE A 20 -3.57 -24.15 6.80
C PHE A 20 -3.98 -23.25 7.97
N GLY A 21 -5.25 -23.22 8.33
CA GLY A 21 -5.82 -22.36 9.37
C GLY A 21 -6.30 -21.00 8.84
N SER A 22 -7.35 -20.46 9.48
CA SER A 22 -8.01 -19.19 9.10
C SER A 22 -7.10 -17.96 9.14
N LYS A 23 -6.00 -18.00 9.89
CA LYS A 23 -5.03 -16.89 9.95
C LYS A 23 -3.89 -17.00 8.94
N ARG A 24 -3.49 -18.21 8.51
CA ARG A 24 -2.31 -18.39 7.64
C ARG A 24 -2.62 -18.10 6.18
N LEU A 25 -3.81 -18.46 5.71
CA LEU A 25 -4.23 -18.23 4.32
C LEU A 25 -4.32 -16.74 3.96
N PRO A 26 -4.98 -15.86 4.75
CA PRO A 26 -4.98 -14.42 4.46
C PRO A 26 -3.63 -13.75 4.69
N ASP A 27 -2.84 -14.23 5.64
CA ASP A 27 -1.50 -13.69 5.91
C ASP A 27 -0.52 -14.00 4.76
N ALA A 28 -0.52 -15.24 4.28
CA ALA A 28 0.24 -15.65 3.10
C ALA A 28 -0.25 -14.92 1.84
N ALA A 29 -1.57 -14.80 1.63
CA ALA A 29 -2.10 -14.04 0.50
C ALA A 29 -1.69 -12.55 0.56
N ARG A 30 -1.66 -11.94 1.75
CA ARG A 30 -1.20 -10.54 1.93
C ARG A 30 0.29 -10.39 1.66
N SER A 31 1.13 -11.29 2.16
CA SER A 31 2.59 -11.22 1.92
C SER A 31 2.92 -11.48 0.45
N LEU A 32 2.32 -12.50 -0.16
CA LEU A 32 2.43 -12.79 -1.59
C LEU A 32 1.89 -11.66 -2.45
N GLY A 33 0.77 -11.03 -2.06
CA GLY A 33 0.21 -9.88 -2.76
C GLY A 33 1.13 -8.65 -2.73
N LYS A 34 1.83 -8.43 -1.61
CA LYS A 34 2.81 -7.33 -1.48
C LYS A 34 4.00 -7.55 -2.41
N SER A 35 4.53 -8.77 -2.47
CA SER A 35 5.62 -9.14 -3.40
C SER A 35 5.16 -9.13 -4.86
N MET A 36 3.96 -9.63 -5.16
CA MET A 36 3.38 -9.57 -6.51
C MET A 36 3.16 -8.14 -6.98
N ARG A 37 2.84 -7.19 -6.10
CA ARG A 37 2.68 -5.77 -6.49
C ARG A 37 3.99 -5.17 -6.99
N ILE A 38 5.09 -5.44 -6.28
CA ILE A 38 6.44 -4.97 -6.65
C ILE A 38 6.84 -5.61 -7.99
N PHE A 39 6.69 -6.93 -8.10
CA PHE A 39 6.98 -7.65 -9.34
C PHE A 39 6.09 -7.17 -10.50
N LYS A 40 4.81 -6.89 -10.26
CA LYS A 40 3.88 -6.35 -11.27
C LYS A 40 4.32 -4.97 -11.73
N SER A 41 4.78 -4.08 -10.85
CA SER A 41 5.28 -2.76 -11.25
C SER A 41 6.55 -2.86 -12.08
N GLU A 42 7.50 -3.70 -11.68
CA GLU A 42 8.75 -3.92 -12.43
C GLU A 42 8.45 -4.56 -13.79
N VAL A 43 7.63 -5.60 -13.85
CA VAL A 43 7.21 -6.23 -15.11
C VAL A 43 6.41 -5.28 -15.99
N LYS A 44 5.62 -4.37 -15.41
CA LYS A 44 4.85 -3.38 -16.17
C LYS A 44 5.78 -2.31 -16.76
N GLU A 45 6.81 -1.86 -16.05
CA GLU A 45 7.86 -0.99 -16.57
C GLU A 45 8.58 -1.65 -17.74
N LEU A 46 8.98 -2.91 -17.61
CA LEU A 46 9.63 -3.67 -18.70
C LEU A 46 8.71 -3.83 -19.93
N GLN A 47 7.41 -4.00 -19.71
CA GLN A 47 6.41 -4.10 -20.79
C GLN A 47 6.07 -2.74 -21.42
N ALA A 48 6.21 -1.65 -20.65
CA ALA A 48 5.97 -0.27 -21.09
C ALA A 48 7.16 0.29 -21.85
N ASP A 49 8.39 -0.04 -21.47
CA ASP A 49 9.62 0.34 -22.19
C ASP A 49 9.66 -0.25 -23.62
N GLY A 50 8.98 -1.39 -23.84
CA GLY A 50 8.77 -1.99 -25.17
C GLY A 50 7.57 -1.44 -25.97
N LYS A 51 6.78 -0.50 -25.43
CA LYS A 51 5.62 0.12 -26.09
C LYS A 51 5.60 1.63 -25.77
N THR A 52 6.29 2.38 -26.62
CA THR A 52 6.33 3.85 -26.75
C THR A 52 5.18 4.64 -26.12
N ASP A 53 5.54 5.79 -25.53
CA ASP A 53 4.73 6.98 -25.25
C ASP A 53 3.22 6.82 -25.43
N THR A 54 2.45 6.90 -24.34
CA THR A 54 1.18 7.65 -24.22
C THR A 54 0.38 7.18 -22.98
N VAL A 55 -0.06 8.16 -22.19
CA VAL A 55 -0.98 8.13 -21.03
C VAL A 55 -0.39 7.72 -19.68
N ALA A 56 0.06 8.73 -18.94
CA ALA A 56 0.11 8.70 -17.48
C ALA A 56 -1.32 8.66 -16.90
N PRO A 57 -1.73 7.64 -16.11
CA PRO A 57 -2.96 7.70 -15.34
C PRO A 57 -2.72 8.59 -14.11
N ALA A 58 -3.55 9.61 -13.95
CA ALA A 58 -3.58 10.52 -12.82
C ALA A 58 -3.54 9.78 -11.47
N GLN A 59 -2.65 10.22 -10.59
CA GLN A 59 -2.55 9.78 -9.20
C GLN A 59 -3.79 10.26 -8.42
N PRO A 60 -4.60 9.37 -7.81
CA PRO A 60 -5.55 9.77 -6.79
C PRO A 60 -4.80 9.77 -5.44
N GLY A 61 -4.44 10.95 -4.93
CA GLY A 61 -3.85 11.03 -3.60
C GLY A 61 -3.13 12.32 -3.20
N MET A 62 -3.57 13.49 -3.65
CA MET A 62 -3.17 14.74 -2.98
C MET A 62 -4.10 14.95 -1.77
N GLN A 63 -3.81 14.28 -0.66
CA GLN A 63 -4.31 14.70 0.65
C GLN A 63 -3.16 15.38 1.36
N VAL A 64 -3.09 16.70 1.19
CA VAL A 64 -2.46 17.60 2.15
C VAL A 64 -3.50 17.86 3.23
N PRO A 65 -3.35 17.35 4.47
CA PRO A 65 -4.13 17.85 5.58
C PRO A 65 -3.72 19.31 5.80
N SER A 66 -4.54 20.24 5.30
CA SER A 66 -4.61 21.59 5.84
C SER A 66 -5.17 21.48 7.26
N GLU A 67 -4.32 21.15 8.23
CA GLU A 67 -4.63 21.31 9.64
C GLU A 67 -4.39 22.77 10.03
N ARG A 68 -5.42 23.58 9.75
CA ARG A 68 -5.90 24.74 10.50
C ARG A 68 -4.85 25.54 11.29
N VAL A 69 -4.42 26.66 10.70
CA VAL A 69 -4.06 27.87 11.44
C VAL A 69 -5.29 28.36 12.18
N ASP A 70 -5.33 28.21 13.50
CA ASP A 70 -6.14 29.05 14.41
C ASP A 70 -5.37 29.15 15.74
N ALA A 71 -4.91 30.35 16.07
CA ALA A 71 -4.07 30.63 17.24
C ALA A 71 -4.95 30.99 18.45
N PRO A 72 -4.47 30.76 19.69
CA PRO A 72 -4.07 31.94 20.45
C PRO A 72 -2.74 31.74 21.21
N ILE A 73 -1.81 32.64 20.90
CA ILE A 73 -0.87 33.33 21.80
C ILE A 73 -0.58 32.75 23.20
N THR A 74 0.65 32.23 23.38
CA THR A 74 1.40 32.38 24.63
C THR A 74 2.85 32.77 24.32
N PRO A 75 3.24 34.06 24.46
CA PRO A 75 4.63 34.46 24.60
C PRO A 75 4.99 34.65 26.09
N PRO A 76 6.27 34.74 26.51
CA PRO A 76 7.51 34.14 25.99
C PRO A 76 8.38 33.52 27.13
N GLY A 77 9.08 32.43 26.84
CA GLY A 77 10.17 31.90 27.66
C GLY A 77 10.74 30.71 26.91
N HIS A 78 11.99 30.66 26.46
CA HIS A 78 13.23 31.15 27.05
C HIS A 78 14.17 31.39 25.86
N ASN A 79 14.84 32.54 25.83
CA ASN A 79 15.60 33.03 24.68
C ASN A 79 16.70 32.04 24.24
N PRO A 80 16.83 31.77 22.92
CA PRO A 80 18.03 31.21 22.33
C PRO A 80 18.97 32.36 21.98
N THR A 81 20.01 32.58 22.77
CA THR A 81 21.06 33.56 22.45
C THR A 81 22.31 33.06 23.16
N ASP A 82 23.27 32.50 22.41
CA ASP A 82 24.52 33.18 22.03
C ASP A 82 25.41 33.28 23.30
N VAL A 83 26.60 32.68 23.42
CA VAL A 83 27.84 33.04 22.71
C VAL A 83 28.88 31.94 22.98
N ARG A 84 29.46 31.34 21.93
CA ARG A 84 30.88 30.90 21.89
C ARG A 84 31.63 32.15 21.40
N PRO A 85 32.68 32.72 22.03
CA PRO A 85 33.93 32.07 22.46
C PRO A 85 34.63 32.71 23.71
N ALA A 86 35.69 32.06 24.22
CA ALA A 86 36.98 32.65 24.65
C ALA A 86 37.89 31.52 25.17
#